data_AF-F7NRT2-F1
#
_entry.id   AF-F7NRT2-F1
#
_cell.length_a   1.000
_cell.length_b   1.000
_cell.length_c   1.000
_cell.angle_alpha   90.00
_cell.angle_beta   90.00
_cell.angle_gamma   90.00
#
_symmetry.space_group_name_H-M   'P 1'
#
loop_
_entity.id
_entity.type
_entity.pdbx_description
1 polymer ?
#
loop_
_entity_poly.entity_id
_entity_poly.type
_entity_poly.pdbx_seq_one_letter_code
_entity_poly.pdbx_strand_id
1 'polypeptide(L)'
;MIEFLSLITLAVLLLSGVFFYKKTCRNLTVSEIEQRISQQMDQRAHKLCMQAFDVQRTRKMDERNKLDEQFLDDLHLYVEDFQAAVAESLQQNKVRDIQSYGFIRLTK
;
A
#
# COMPACT_ATOMS: atom_id res chain seq x y z
N MET A 1 29.78 -43.68 2.13
CA MET A 1 29.17 -43.28 3.42
C MET A 1 29.31 -41.79 3.66
N ILE A 2 30.54 -41.25 3.72
CA ILE A 2 30.79 -39.81 3.99
C ILE A 2 30.22 -38.90 2.88
N GLU A 3 30.39 -39.27 1.60
CA GLU A 3 29.85 -38.49 0.47
C GLU A 3 28.32 -38.45 0.42
N PHE A 4 27.66 -39.55 0.81
CA PHE A 4 26.20 -39.58 0.94
C PHE A 4 25.71 -38.71 2.10
N LEU A 5 26.46 -38.70 3.21
CA LEU A 5 26.15 -37.84 4.35
C LEU A 5 26.30 -36.35 3.99
N SER A 6 27.34 -35.97 3.24
CA SER A 6 27.55 -34.58 2.82
C SER A 6 26.44 -34.11 1.87
N LEU A 7 26.02 -34.96 0.92
CA LEU A 7 24.91 -34.70 0.01
C LEU A 7 23.58 -34.48 0.75
N ILE A 8 23.29 -35.30 1.76
CA ILE A 8 22.09 -35.15 2.59
C ILE A 8 22.15 -33.85 3.39
N THR A 9 23.29 -33.52 4.01
CA THR A 9 23.43 -32.26 4.76
C THR A 9 23.27 -31.03 3.87
N LEU A 10 23.79 -31.08 2.64
CA LEU A 10 23.68 -29.99 1.68
C LEU A 10 22.23 -29.82 1.18
N ALA A 11 21.53 -30.93 0.93
CA ALA A 11 20.11 -30.91 0.55
C ALA A 11 19.23 -30.33 1.68
N VAL A 12 19.48 -30.70 2.93
CA VAL A 12 18.76 -30.15 4.09
C VAL A 12 19.05 -28.66 4.27
N LEU A 13 20.31 -28.24 4.10
CA LEU A 13 20.69 -26.83 4.15
C LEU A 13 19.98 -26.02 3.07
N LEU A 14 19.98 -26.49 1.82
CA LEU A 14 19.28 -25.83 0.72
C LEU A 14 17.77 -25.75 0.95
N LEU A 15 17.13 -26.84 1.38
CA LEU A 15 15.70 -26.86 1.67
C LEU A 15 15.34 -25.91 2.83
N SER A 16 16.15 -25.88 3.88
CA SER A 16 15.96 -24.93 4.99
C SER A 16 16.15 -23.49 4.54
N GLY A 17 17.17 -23.21 3.73
CA GLY A 17 17.43 -21.88 3.18
C GLY A 17 16.28 -21.38 2.30
N VAL A 18 15.75 -22.23 1.42
CA VAL A 18 14.58 -21.91 0.59
C VAL A 18 13.33 -21.69 1.43
N PHE A 19 13.13 -22.50 2.48
CA PHE A 19 12.01 -22.34 3.40
C PHE A 19 12.07 -21.01 4.17
N PHE A 20 13.24 -20.65 4.70
CA PHE A 20 13.45 -19.36 5.36
C PHE A 20 13.33 -18.20 4.39
N TYR A 21 13.92 -18.28 3.20
CA TYR A 21 13.76 -17.26 2.16
C TYR A 21 12.29 -17.04 1.79
N LYS A 22 11.54 -18.11 1.56
CA LYS A 22 10.11 -18.03 1.26
C LYS A 22 9.29 -17.48 2.43
N LYS A 23 9.72 -17.71 3.67
CA LYS A 23 9.04 -17.19 4.86
C LYS A 23 9.35 -15.71 5.09
N THR A 24 10.59 -15.28 4.86
CA THR A 24 11.03 -13.90 5.09
C THR A 24 10.65 -12.98 3.95
N CYS A 25 10.85 -13.38 2.69
CA CYS A 25 10.54 -12.55 1.51
C CYS A 25 9.05 -12.50 1.15
N ARG A 26 8.19 -13.29 1.80
CA ARG A 26 6.73 -13.28 1.56
C ARG A 26 5.97 -12.38 2.55
N ASN A 27 6.63 -11.86 3.56
CA ASN A 27 6.04 -10.85 4.43
C ASN A 27 6.04 -9.52 3.67
N LEU A 28 4.95 -9.27 2.94
CA LEU A 28 4.68 -7.97 2.36
C LEU A 28 4.71 -6.94 3.48
N THR A 29 5.59 -5.96 3.34
CA THR A 29 5.67 -4.86 4.29
C THR A 29 4.51 -3.89 4.07
N VAL A 30 4.20 -3.09 5.09
CA VAL A 30 3.19 -2.02 4.98
C VAL A 30 3.51 -1.09 3.80
N SER A 31 4.79 -0.71 3.66
CA SER A 31 5.26 0.17 2.59
C SER A 31 5.04 -0.40 1.19
N GLU A 32 5.27 -1.71 0.99
CA GLU A 32 5.03 -2.35 -0.31
C GLU A 32 3.54 -2.38 -0.66
N ILE A 33 2.67 -2.55 0.34
CA ILE A 33 1.22 -2.51 0.14
C ILE A 33 0.77 -1.09 -0.18
N GLU A 34 1.22 -0.08 0.57
CA GLU A 34 0.95 1.33 0.29
C GLU A 34 1.39 1.70 -1.13
N GLN A 35 2.59 1.30 -1.54
CA GLN A 35 3.11 1.57 -2.88
C GLN A 35 2.24 0.91 -3.95
N ARG A 36 1.80 -0.34 -3.75
CA ARG A 36 0.92 -1.02 -4.70
C ARG A 36 -0.44 -0.32 -4.82
N ILE A 37 -1.05 0.05 -3.70
CA ILE A 37 -2.35 0.77 -3.72
C ILE A 37 -2.17 2.16 -4.35
N SER A 38 -1.07 2.86 -4.05
CA SER A 38 -0.75 4.15 -4.66
C SER A 38 -0.66 4.04 -6.19
N GLN A 39 -0.01 2.99 -6.71
CA GLN A 39 0.04 2.73 -8.15
C GLN A 39 -1.35 2.43 -8.76
N GLN A 40 -2.22 1.74 -8.02
CA GLN A 40 -3.60 1.48 -8.48
C GLN A 40 -4.45 2.76 -8.53
N MET A 41 -4.15 3.73 -7.67
CA MET A 41 -4.88 4.99 -7.56
C MET A 41 -4.23 6.16 -8.31
N ASP A 42 -3.17 5.92 -9.07
CA ASP A 42 -2.36 6.94 -9.74
C ASP A 42 -3.19 7.84 -10.68
N GLN A 43 -4.13 7.25 -11.42
CA GLN A 43 -5.04 8.01 -12.30
C GLN A 43 -5.94 8.99 -11.51
N ARG A 44 -6.43 8.58 -10.34
CA ARG A 44 -7.25 9.45 -9.47
C ARG A 44 -6.38 10.54 -8.85
N ALA A 45 -5.16 10.21 -8.42
CA ALA A 45 -4.20 11.19 -7.92
C ALA A 45 -3.86 12.24 -8.98
N HIS A 46 -3.66 11.82 -10.23
CA HIS A 46 -3.41 12.72 -11.35
C HIS A 46 -4.60 13.66 -11.59
N LYS A 47 -5.83 13.17 -11.52
CA LYS A 47 -7.04 14.00 -11.62
C LYS A 47 -7.09 15.07 -10.53
N LEU A 48 -6.74 14.72 -9.29
CA LEU A 48 -6.67 15.68 -8.18
C LEU A 48 -5.62 16.76 -8.41
N CYS A 49 -4.45 16.40 -8.95
CA CYS A 49 -3.42 17.37 -9.34
C CYS A 49 -3.94 18.36 -10.40
N MET A 50 -4.71 17.88 -11.38
CA MET A 50 -5.34 18.74 -12.39
C MET A 50 -6.38 19.67 -11.77
N GLN A 51 -7.22 19.18 -10.84
CA GLN A 51 -8.18 20.01 -10.12
C GLN A 51 -7.51 21.10 -9.30
N ALA A 52 -6.44 20.76 -8.57
CA ALA A 52 -5.65 21.75 -7.82
C ALA A 52 -5.07 22.83 -8.74
N PHE A 53 -4.60 22.44 -9.93
CA PHE A 53 -4.12 23.38 -10.95
C PHE A 53 -5.23 24.31 -11.45
N ASP A 54 -6.43 23.77 -11.71
CA ASP A 54 -7.59 24.55 -12.16
C ASP A 54 -8.04 25.56 -11.10
N VAL A 55 -8.02 25.19 -9.81
CA VAL A 55 -8.26 26.11 -8.69
C VAL A 55 -7.27 27.27 -8.73
N GLN A 56 -5.97 26.97 -8.85
CA GLN A 56 -4.91 28.00 -8.86
C GLN A 56 -5.00 28.92 -10.07
N ARG A 57 -5.39 28.39 -11.23
CA ARG A 57 -5.48 29.15 -12.48
C ARG A 57 -6.69 30.10 -12.51
N THR A 58 -7.74 29.77 -11.76
CA THR A 58 -9.00 30.53 -11.77
C THR A 58 -8.85 31.88 -11.09
N ARG A 59 -9.04 32.96 -11.88
CA ARG A 59 -8.89 34.35 -11.40
C ARG A 59 -10.14 34.90 -10.71
N LYS A 60 -11.32 34.38 -11.02
CA LYS A 60 -12.59 34.81 -10.42
C LYS A 60 -12.74 34.16 -9.06
N MET A 61 -12.88 34.98 -8.02
CA MET A 61 -12.89 34.52 -6.63
C MET A 61 -14.06 33.56 -6.34
N ASP A 62 -15.28 33.88 -6.78
CA ASP A 62 -16.46 33.04 -6.53
C ASP A 62 -16.36 31.66 -7.19
N GLU A 63 -15.79 31.61 -8.39
CA GLU A 63 -15.57 30.38 -9.15
C GLU A 63 -14.43 29.56 -8.54
N ARG A 64 -13.35 30.23 -8.11
CA ARG A 64 -12.23 29.60 -7.42
C ARG A 64 -12.68 28.93 -6.12
N ASN A 65 -13.48 29.61 -5.30
CA ASN A 65 -13.93 29.06 -4.02
C ASN A 65 -14.77 27.79 -4.21
N LYS A 66 -15.65 27.76 -5.22
CA LYS A 66 -16.42 26.55 -5.55
C LYS A 66 -15.53 25.39 -6.01
N LEU A 67 -14.54 25.68 -6.86
CA LEU A 67 -13.59 24.66 -7.31
C LEU A 67 -12.71 24.16 -6.16
N ASP A 68 -12.34 25.05 -5.24
CA ASP A 68 -11.54 24.71 -4.06
C ASP A 68 -12.31 23.82 -3.08
N GLU A 69 -13.58 24.16 -2.79
CA GLU A 69 -14.48 23.29 -2.01
C GLU A 69 -14.61 21.90 -2.64
N GLN A 70 -14.87 21.84 -3.95
CA GLN A 70 -14.99 20.56 -4.65
C GLN A 70 -13.67 19.77 -4.63
N PHE A 71 -12.53 20.45 -4.80
CA PHE A 71 -11.22 19.82 -4.73
C PHE A 71 -10.95 19.23 -3.34
N LEU A 72 -11.28 19.95 -2.27
CA LEU A 72 -11.10 19.49 -0.90
C LEU A 72 -11.96 18.26 -0.61
N ASP A 73 -13.22 18.25 -1.05
CA ASP A 73 -14.13 17.10 -0.92
C ASP A 73 -13.59 15.87 -1.65
N ASP A 74 -13.17 16.04 -2.92
CA ASP A 74 -12.60 14.96 -3.73
C ASP A 74 -11.28 14.43 -3.13
N LEU A 75 -10.45 15.31 -2.57
CA LEU A 75 -9.20 14.96 -1.90
C LEU A 75 -9.46 14.17 -0.61
N HIS A 76 -10.44 14.59 0.20
CA HIS A 76 -10.82 13.87 1.41
C HIS A 76 -11.28 12.45 1.08
N LEU A 77 -12.18 12.30 0.10
CA LEU A 77 -12.66 11.00 -0.32
C LEU A 77 -11.53 10.11 -0.86
N TYR A 78 -10.59 10.68 -1.62
CA TYR A 78 -9.43 9.94 -2.10
C TYR A 78 -8.56 9.40 -0.96
N VAL A 79 -8.31 10.19 0.08
CA VAL A 79 -7.51 9.77 1.24
C VAL A 79 -8.22 8.68 2.03
N GLU A 80 -9.54 8.80 2.24
CA GLU A 80 -10.34 7.78 2.92
C GLU A 80 -10.35 6.46 2.14
N ASP A 81 -10.58 6.51 0.83
CA ASP A 81 -10.55 5.35 -0.05
C ASP A 81 -9.16 4.67 -0.03
N PHE A 82 -8.10 5.47 -0.09
CA PHE A 82 -6.73 4.96 -0.01
C PHE A 82 -6.49 4.25 1.32
N GLN A 83 -6.92 4.87 2.43
CA GLN A 83 -6.77 4.29 3.76
C GLN A 83 -7.54 2.97 3.92
N ALA A 84 -8.77 2.93 3.41
CA ALA A 84 -9.59 1.72 3.40
C ALA A 84 -8.95 0.60 2.56
N ALA A 85 -8.48 0.92 1.34
CA ALA A 85 -7.87 -0.05 0.45
C ALA A 85 -6.55 -0.63 1.01
N VAL A 86 -5.71 0.21 1.63
CA VAL A 86 -4.50 -0.25 2.31
C VAL A 86 -4.86 -1.13 3.51
N ALA A 87 -5.81 -0.72 4.35
CA ALA A 87 -6.26 -1.51 5.49
C ALA A 87 -6.82 -2.89 5.07
N GLU A 88 -7.63 -2.94 4.02
CA GLU A 88 -8.16 -4.18 3.46
C GLU A 88 -7.02 -5.09 2.96
N SER A 89 -6.07 -4.55 2.20
CA SER A 89 -4.93 -5.30 1.68
C SER A 89 -4.03 -5.82 2.82
N LEU A 90 -3.81 -5.04 3.87
CA LEU A 90 -3.07 -5.45 5.06
C LEU A 90 -3.74 -6.63 5.77
N GLN A 91 -5.08 -6.61 5.90
CA GLN A 91 -5.84 -7.72 6.46
C GLN A 91 -5.75 -8.98 5.58
N GLN A 92 -5.92 -8.85 4.26
CA GLN A 92 -5.84 -9.97 3.32
C GLN A 92 -4.45 -10.64 3.32
N ASN A 93 -3.39 -9.83 3.39
CA ASN A 93 -2.01 -10.31 3.43
C ASN A 93 -1.55 -10.76 4.83
N LYS A 94 -2.42 -10.65 5.84
CA LYS A 94 -2.17 -11.04 7.24
C LYS A 94 -0.90 -10.39 7.80
N VAL A 95 -0.67 -9.13 7.47
CA VAL A 95 0.44 -8.35 8.04
C VAL A 95 0.15 -8.17 9.54
N ARG A 96 1.02 -8.70 10.39
CA ARG A 96 0.83 -8.72 11.86
C ARG A 96 1.61 -7.63 12.59
N ASP A 97 2.42 -6.89 11.86
CA ASP A 97 3.36 -5.93 12.44
C ASP A 97 2.66 -4.66 12.94
N ILE A 98 1.40 -4.45 12.55
CA ILE A 98 0.57 -3.31 12.95
C ILE A 98 -0.85 -3.76 13.31
N GLN A 99 -1.46 -3.07 14.28
CA GLN A 99 -2.81 -3.38 14.78
C GLN A 99 -3.92 -2.56 14.12
N SER A 100 -3.57 -1.40 13.56
CA SER A 100 -4.48 -0.47 12.89
C SER A 100 -3.76 0.30 11.78
N TYR A 101 -4.53 0.81 10.81
CA TYR A 101 -4.05 1.68 9.74
C TYR A 101 -5.13 2.74 9.43
N GLY A 102 -4.79 4.03 9.39
CA GLY A 102 -5.76 5.10 9.11
C GLY A 102 -6.99 5.08 10.03
N PHE A 103 -6.78 4.89 11.34
CA PHE A 103 -7.84 4.68 12.36
C PHE A 103 -8.71 3.41 12.19
N ILE A 104 -8.47 2.59 11.16
CA ILE A 104 -9.16 1.31 10.94
C ILE A 104 -8.41 0.21 11.71
N ARG A 105 -9.11 -0.57 12.54
CA ARG A 105 -8.53 -1.74 13.22
C ARG A 105 -8.36 -2.90 12.24
N LEU A 106 -7.15 -3.44 12.18
CA LEU A 106 -6.79 -4.56 11.30
C LEU A 106 -7.08 -5.92 11.96
N THR A 107 -7.15 -5.95 13.29
CA THR A 107 -7.51 -7.11 14.08
C THR A 107 -8.97 -7.01 14.51
N LYS A 108 -9.73 -8.07 14.26
CA LYS A 108 -11.06 -8.29 14.82
C LYS A 108 -10.98 -9.43 15.83
#